data_AF-A0A399Y4J9-F1
#
_entry.id   AF-A0A399Y4J9-F1
#
_cell.length_a   1.000
_cell.length_b   1.000
_cell.length_c   1.000
_cell.angle_alpha   90.00
_cell.angle_beta   90.00
_cell.angle_gamma   90.00
#
_symmetry.space_group_name_H-M   'P 1'
#
loop_
_entity.id
_entity.type
_entity.pdbx_description
1 polymer ?
#
loop_
_entity_poly.entity_id
_entity_poly.type
_entity_poly.pdbx_seq_one_letter_code
_entity_poly.pdbx_strand_id
1 'polypeptide(L)'
;MLAAAFSTLTLWLLARIVRLGGGRRRGLALGAALGLAALVKVNALVVGLPVALGFAWIGLGRGKPVSRRDHLLEALTTASWSALGFLIMAGWWFLRSRLLYGAFLGLNTHCYQELSTCGPIRLVWPNWFAWRDTFRSFWAAFGLANIRPWDWVYWLFAALIGLAIVGLILFVIRRRQARAAGAPATDPHLPVLLVLMASAVAGNLLLLYVWMQQILATYGRLLYPSLGGIVVLLVAGLWELHPRLARLAWLVPAGLAVAAPFWLIRPAYALPRFLDEAATAATGDSLGWKYGDVAELVSITPAARSVAAGDTLPVE
;
A
#
# COMPACT_ATOMS: atom_id res chain seq x y z
N MET A 1 6.15 7.91 5.14
CA MET A 1 5.05 8.84 4.79
C MET A 1 5.31 9.60 3.48
N LEU A 2 6.53 10.09 3.21
CA LEU A 2 6.85 10.82 1.97
C LEU A 2 6.52 10.07 0.67
N ALA A 3 6.74 8.75 0.60
CA ALA A 3 6.39 7.96 -0.58
C ALA A 3 4.89 8.02 -0.89
N ALA A 4 4.04 7.85 0.12
CA ALA A 4 2.59 7.99 -0.05
C ALA A 4 2.20 9.40 -0.49
N ALA A 5 2.81 10.43 0.08
CA ALA A 5 2.53 11.82 -0.24
C ALA A 5 2.90 12.15 -1.70
N PHE A 6 4.12 11.86 -2.15
CA PHE A 6 4.55 12.14 -3.52
C PHE A 6 3.86 11.26 -4.56
N SER A 7 3.58 9.99 -4.25
CA SER A 7 2.77 9.14 -5.12
C SER A 7 1.33 9.65 -5.24
N THR A 8 0.72 10.10 -4.15
CA THR A 8 -0.63 10.71 -4.17
C THR A 8 -0.63 12.03 -4.94
N LEU A 9 0.40 12.87 -4.75
CA LEU A 9 0.59 14.09 -5.53
C LEU A 9 0.70 13.77 -7.04
N THR A 10 1.43 12.72 -7.39
CA THR A 10 1.56 12.26 -8.79
C THR A 10 0.20 11.84 -9.36
N LEU A 11 -0.56 11.02 -8.64
CA LEU A 11 -1.91 10.60 -9.05
C LEU A 11 -2.88 11.80 -9.15
N TRP A 12 -2.76 12.78 -8.27
CA TRP A 12 -3.56 14.01 -8.32
C TRP A 12 -3.20 14.90 -9.52
N LEU A 13 -1.90 15.10 -9.79
CA LEU A 13 -1.43 15.84 -10.97
C LEU A 13 -1.86 15.15 -12.26
N LEU A 14 -1.81 13.82 -12.30
CA LEU A 14 -2.33 13.01 -13.40
C LEU A 14 -3.83 13.23 -13.60
N ALA A 15 -4.61 13.22 -12.52
CA ALA A 15 -6.04 13.49 -12.57
C ALA A 15 -6.34 14.91 -13.10
N ARG A 16 -5.54 15.91 -12.70
CA ARG A 16 -5.62 17.27 -13.24
C ARG A 16 -5.30 17.33 -14.73
N ILE A 17 -4.28 16.59 -15.19
CA ILE A 17 -3.92 16.52 -16.62
C ILE A 17 -5.04 15.86 -17.44
N VAL A 18 -5.66 14.81 -16.92
CA VAL A 18 -6.77 14.12 -17.59
C VAL A 18 -7.99 15.04 -17.73
N ARG A 19 -8.28 15.87 -16.71
CA ARG A 19 -9.43 16.80 -16.70
C ARG A 19 -9.17 18.11 -17.44
N LEU A 20 -8.01 18.73 -17.22
CA LEU A 20 -7.69 20.11 -17.64
C LEU A 20 -6.74 20.17 -18.84
N GLY A 21 -6.29 19.02 -19.34
CA GLY A 21 -5.28 18.95 -20.38
C GLY A 21 -3.85 18.88 -19.86
N GLY A 22 -2.99 18.36 -20.72
CA GLY A 22 -1.54 18.29 -20.54
C GLY A 22 -0.85 19.60 -20.90
N GLY A 23 0.46 19.54 -21.03
CA GLY A 23 1.31 20.68 -21.35
C GLY A 23 2.61 20.66 -20.56
N ARG A 24 3.51 21.59 -20.90
CA ARG A 24 4.90 21.60 -20.42
C ARG A 24 4.99 21.69 -18.88
N ARG A 25 4.31 22.69 -18.28
CA ARG A 25 4.33 22.92 -16.82
C ARG A 25 3.73 21.75 -16.03
N ARG A 26 2.60 21.21 -16.49
CA ARG A 26 1.92 20.09 -15.82
C ARG A 26 2.70 18.78 -15.98
N GLY A 27 3.26 18.54 -17.17
CA GLY A 27 4.17 17.43 -17.42
C GLY A 27 5.38 17.49 -16.50
N LEU A 28 6.08 18.63 -16.46
CA LEU A 28 7.25 18.82 -15.59
C LEU A 28 6.92 18.58 -14.11
N ALA A 29 5.82 19.14 -13.61
CA ALA A 29 5.37 18.93 -12.23
C ALA A 29 5.02 17.45 -11.95
N LEU A 30 4.34 16.77 -12.87
CA LEU A 30 3.99 15.35 -12.75
C LEU A 30 5.25 14.49 -12.67
N GLY A 31 6.18 14.71 -13.59
CA GLY A 31 7.46 14.03 -13.64
C GLY A 31 8.31 14.23 -12.38
N ALA A 32 8.38 15.48 -11.92
CA ALA A 32 9.11 15.82 -10.70
C ALA A 32 8.49 15.12 -9.47
N ALA A 33 7.17 15.12 -9.33
CA ALA A 33 6.49 14.41 -8.25
C ALA A 33 6.74 12.90 -8.28
N LEU A 34 6.71 12.28 -9.46
CA LEU A 34 7.04 10.85 -9.62
C LEU A 34 8.51 10.57 -9.30
N GLY A 35 9.43 11.44 -9.72
CA GLY A 35 10.85 11.35 -9.42
C GLY A 35 11.12 11.44 -7.91
N LEU A 36 10.50 12.39 -7.22
CA LEU A 36 10.55 12.50 -5.77
C LEU A 36 10.00 11.24 -5.09
N ALA A 37 8.89 10.68 -5.59
CA ALA A 37 8.35 9.43 -5.06
C ALA A 37 9.36 8.26 -5.21
N ALA A 38 9.99 8.16 -6.39
CA ALA A 38 10.97 7.12 -6.71
C ALA A 38 12.24 7.23 -5.85
N LEU A 39 12.69 8.45 -5.53
CA LEU A 39 13.81 8.68 -4.61
C LEU A 39 13.50 8.22 -3.18
N VAL A 40 12.24 8.34 -2.73
CA VAL A 40 11.87 7.88 -1.38
C VAL A 40 11.85 6.35 -1.32
N LYS A 41 11.22 5.70 -2.31
CA LYS A 41 11.23 4.25 -2.46
C LYS A 41 11.09 3.83 -3.92
N VAL A 42 11.91 2.85 -4.32
CA VAL A 42 11.89 2.27 -5.67
C VAL A 42 10.51 1.71 -6.06
N ASN A 43 9.78 1.10 -5.12
CA ASN A 43 8.44 0.55 -5.40
C ASN A 43 7.41 1.64 -5.76
N ALA A 44 7.68 2.93 -5.50
CA ALA A 44 6.81 4.01 -5.93
C ALA A 44 6.80 4.22 -7.46
N LEU A 45 7.78 3.67 -8.19
CA LEU A 45 7.79 3.65 -9.65
C LEU A 45 6.56 2.97 -10.26
N VAL A 46 5.84 2.14 -9.49
CA VAL A 46 4.58 1.52 -9.93
C VAL A 46 3.52 2.56 -10.32
N VAL A 47 3.58 3.77 -9.76
CA VAL A 47 2.71 4.89 -10.13
C VAL A 47 3.01 5.41 -11.55
N GLY A 48 4.14 5.02 -12.14
CA GLY A 48 4.41 5.23 -13.56
C GLY A 48 3.40 4.51 -14.48
N LEU A 49 2.81 3.39 -14.05
CA LEU A 49 1.81 2.66 -14.83
C LEU A 49 0.55 3.51 -15.13
N PRO A 50 -0.17 4.06 -14.13
CA PRO A 50 -1.29 4.95 -14.41
C PRO A 50 -0.86 6.23 -15.15
N VAL A 51 0.36 6.73 -14.94
CA VAL A 51 0.86 7.89 -15.70
C VAL A 51 0.95 7.56 -17.20
N ALA A 52 1.54 6.42 -17.55
CA ALA A 52 1.64 5.96 -18.94
C ALA A 52 0.25 5.74 -19.57
N LEU A 53 -0.67 5.09 -18.84
CA LEU A 53 -2.06 4.90 -19.29
C LEU A 53 -2.79 6.24 -19.46
N GLY A 54 -2.51 7.22 -18.61
CA GLY A 54 -3.04 8.57 -18.75
C GLY A 54 -2.55 9.25 -20.01
N PHE A 55 -1.27 9.14 -20.36
CA PHE A 55 -0.75 9.67 -21.63
C PHE A 55 -1.37 8.99 -22.84
N ALA A 56 -1.56 7.67 -22.81
CA ALA A 56 -2.28 6.94 -23.85
C ALA A 56 -3.72 7.48 -24.01
N TRP A 57 -4.43 7.70 -22.90
CA TRP A 57 -5.77 8.29 -22.91
C TRP A 57 -5.81 9.71 -23.53
N ILE A 58 -4.79 10.54 -23.26
CA ILE A 58 -4.66 11.86 -23.89
C ILE A 58 -4.46 11.72 -25.40
N GLY A 59 -3.57 10.83 -25.83
CA GLY A 59 -3.27 10.59 -27.25
C GLY A 59 -4.47 10.05 -28.04
N LEU A 60 -5.36 9.30 -27.41
CA LEU A 60 -6.63 8.84 -27.98
C LEU A 60 -7.69 9.94 -28.10
N GLY A 61 -7.38 11.16 -27.69
CA GLY A 61 -8.20 12.35 -27.91
C GLY A 61 -9.25 12.66 -26.85
N ARG A 62 -9.28 11.90 -25.74
CA ARG A 62 -10.19 12.13 -24.61
C ARG A 62 -11.68 12.24 -25.00
N GLY A 63 -12.07 11.69 -26.16
CA GLY A 63 -13.41 11.82 -26.71
C GLY A 63 -13.78 13.21 -27.27
N LYS A 64 -12.81 14.08 -27.56
CA LYS A 64 -13.05 15.40 -28.18
C LYS A 64 -12.88 15.36 -29.71
N PRO A 65 -13.66 16.14 -30.48
CA PRO A 65 -13.53 16.25 -31.94
C PRO A 65 -12.43 17.24 -32.33
N VAL A 66 -11.19 16.98 -31.90
CA VAL A 66 -10.00 17.74 -32.33
C VAL A 66 -9.12 16.82 -33.20
N SER A 67 -8.26 17.40 -34.03
CA SER A 67 -7.33 16.63 -34.86
C SER A 67 -6.53 15.62 -34.02
N ARG A 68 -6.45 14.37 -34.49
CA ARG A 68 -5.63 13.32 -33.85
C ARG A 68 -4.17 13.76 -33.66
N ARG A 69 -3.66 14.60 -34.56
CA ARG A 69 -2.29 15.14 -34.48
C ARG A 69 -2.12 16.02 -33.24
N ASP A 70 -3.08 16.88 -32.92
CA ASP A 70 -2.98 17.81 -31.78
C ASP A 70 -2.99 17.05 -30.45
N HIS A 71 -3.81 16.00 -30.34
CA HIS A 71 -3.85 15.14 -29.17
C HIS A 71 -2.56 14.33 -28.97
N LEU A 72 -1.98 13.81 -30.06
CA LEU A 72 -0.70 13.14 -30.01
C LEU A 72 0.42 14.10 -29.61
N LEU A 73 0.45 15.31 -30.18
CA LEU A 73 1.42 16.34 -29.82
C LEU A 73 1.28 16.77 -28.37
N GLU A 74 0.06 16.91 -27.85
CA GLU A 74 -0.21 17.21 -26.45
C GLU A 74 0.29 16.08 -25.54
N ALA A 75 0.01 14.82 -25.88
CA ALA A 75 0.45 13.65 -25.14
C ALA A 75 1.99 13.56 -25.11
N LEU A 76 2.63 13.67 -26.27
CA LEU A 76 4.09 13.64 -26.42
C LEU A 76 4.74 14.80 -25.67
N THR A 77 4.24 16.03 -25.82
CA THR A 77 4.77 17.18 -25.09
C THR A 77 4.67 16.95 -23.58
N THR A 78 3.51 16.48 -23.10
CA THR A 78 3.32 16.24 -21.67
C THR A 78 4.23 15.12 -21.16
N ALA A 79 4.37 14.03 -21.94
CA ALA A 79 5.23 12.90 -21.62
C ALA A 79 6.71 13.28 -21.61
N SER A 80 7.19 14.03 -22.60
CA SER A 80 8.58 14.51 -22.67
C SER A 80 8.92 15.42 -21.51
N TRP A 81 8.05 16.37 -21.15
CA TRP A 81 8.27 17.24 -19.99
C TRP A 81 8.16 16.47 -18.67
N SER A 82 7.33 15.44 -18.60
CA SER A 82 7.28 14.52 -17.45
C SER A 82 8.55 13.68 -17.34
N ALA A 83 9.09 13.17 -18.44
CA ALA A 83 10.36 12.47 -18.45
C ALA A 83 11.49 13.39 -17.98
N LEU A 84 11.52 14.63 -18.47
CA LEU A 84 12.49 15.64 -18.03
C LEU A 84 12.37 15.92 -16.52
N GLY A 85 11.16 16.15 -16.01
CA GLY A 85 10.95 16.40 -14.58
C GLY A 85 11.40 15.22 -13.70
N PHE A 86 11.14 14.00 -14.15
CA PHE A 86 11.61 12.79 -13.48
C PHE A 86 13.14 12.69 -13.49
N LEU A 87 13.78 12.93 -14.64
CA LEU A 87 15.23 12.85 -14.80
C LEU A 87 15.96 13.90 -13.96
N ILE A 88 15.44 15.13 -13.88
CA ILE A 88 16.02 16.19 -13.02
C ILE A 88 15.95 15.77 -11.56
N MET A 89 14.81 15.23 -11.09
CA MET A 89 14.66 14.86 -9.68
C MET A 89 15.44 13.59 -9.32
N ALA A 90 15.27 12.51 -10.08
CA ALA A 90 15.72 11.17 -9.71
C ALA A 90 16.77 10.55 -10.65
N GLY A 91 16.94 11.10 -11.86
CA GLY A 91 17.81 10.51 -12.90
C GLY A 91 19.27 10.39 -12.45
N TRP A 92 19.80 11.40 -11.76
CA TRP A 92 21.16 11.39 -11.24
C TRP A 92 21.41 10.24 -10.24
N TRP A 93 20.41 9.90 -9.41
CA TRP A 93 20.51 8.84 -8.42
C TRP A 93 20.57 7.46 -9.09
N PHE A 94 19.70 7.22 -10.07
CA PHE A 94 19.70 5.97 -10.84
C PHE A 94 20.97 5.81 -11.68
N LEU A 95 21.48 6.90 -12.26
CA LEU A 95 22.76 6.89 -12.97
C LEU A 95 23.92 6.59 -12.01
N ARG A 96 23.98 7.27 -10.86
CA ARG A 96 24.96 6.99 -9.79
C ARG A 96 24.89 5.52 -9.36
N SER A 97 23.69 4.99 -9.15
CA SER A 97 23.51 3.59 -8.77
C SER A 97 24.06 2.64 -9.82
N ARG A 98 23.81 2.92 -11.11
CA ARG A 98 24.35 2.11 -12.21
C ARG A 98 25.88 2.18 -12.31
N LEU A 99 26.48 3.34 -12.05
CA LEU A 99 27.93 3.54 -12.11
C LEU A 99 28.66 2.90 -10.93
N LEU A 100 28.12 3.03 -9.71
CA LEU A 100 28.77 2.52 -8.50
C LEU A 100 28.47 1.04 -8.22
N TYR A 101 27.25 0.58 -8.51
CA TYR A 101 26.78 -0.74 -8.10
C TYR A 101 26.41 -1.66 -9.27
N GLY A 102 26.59 -1.20 -10.52
CA GLY A 102 26.26 -2.00 -11.70
C GLY A 102 24.76 -2.19 -11.97
N ALA A 103 23.88 -1.62 -11.14
CA ALA A 103 22.43 -1.81 -11.22
C ALA A 103 21.66 -0.49 -11.02
N PHE A 104 20.62 -0.26 -11.83
CA PHE A 104 19.77 0.92 -11.68
C PHE A 104 18.95 0.87 -10.38
N LEU A 105 18.24 -0.23 -10.15
CA LEU A 105 17.31 -0.36 -9.03
C LEU A 105 17.90 -1.04 -7.79
N GLY A 106 19.05 -1.70 -7.92
CA GLY A 106 19.71 -2.40 -6.81
C GLY A 106 18.93 -3.60 -6.22
N LEU A 107 17.91 -4.11 -6.91
CA LEU A 107 16.98 -5.12 -6.35
C LEU A 107 17.66 -6.42 -5.92
N ASN A 108 18.76 -6.79 -6.58
CA ASN A 108 19.52 -8.02 -6.27
C ASN A 108 20.12 -8.00 -4.86
N THR A 109 20.34 -6.82 -4.26
CA THR A 109 20.89 -6.71 -2.91
C THR A 109 19.95 -7.24 -1.84
N HIS A 110 18.64 -7.28 -2.11
CA HIS A 110 17.67 -7.84 -1.19
C HIS A 110 17.84 -9.35 -0.98
N CYS A 111 18.57 -10.02 -1.88
CA CYS A 111 18.88 -11.43 -1.72
C CYS A 111 19.79 -11.77 -0.54
N TYR A 112 20.53 -10.78 -0.04
CA TYR A 112 21.46 -10.95 1.08
C TYR A 112 20.83 -10.60 2.43
N GLN A 113 19.51 -10.36 2.49
CA GLN A 113 18.80 -10.09 3.74
C GLN A 113 18.41 -11.39 4.45
N GLU A 114 18.40 -11.40 5.79
CA GLU A 114 18.11 -12.58 6.62
C GLU A 114 16.75 -13.23 6.33
N LEU A 115 15.75 -12.44 5.91
CA LEU A 115 14.40 -12.90 5.58
C LEU A 115 14.21 -13.20 4.09
N SER A 116 15.29 -13.19 3.31
CA SER A 116 15.29 -13.50 1.88
C SER A 116 15.25 -15.00 1.64
N THR A 117 14.41 -15.43 0.71
CA THR A 117 14.43 -16.79 0.17
C THR A 117 15.23 -16.89 -1.13
N CYS A 118 15.33 -15.79 -1.90
CA CYS A 118 15.96 -15.65 -3.24
C CYS A 118 16.03 -16.87 -4.17
N GLY A 119 15.04 -17.76 -4.04
CA GLY A 119 14.78 -18.83 -4.96
C GLY A 119 14.10 -18.33 -6.23
N PRO A 120 13.92 -19.22 -7.23
CA PRO A 120 13.11 -18.90 -8.40
C PRO A 120 11.71 -18.45 -7.96
N ILE A 121 11.14 -17.47 -8.65
CA ILE A 121 9.76 -17.02 -8.40
C ILE A 121 8.84 -18.22 -8.63
N ARG A 122 8.37 -18.81 -7.54
CA ARG A 122 7.32 -19.83 -7.55
C ARG A 122 6.02 -19.11 -7.27
N LEU A 123 5.06 -19.13 -8.19
CA LEU A 123 3.71 -18.65 -7.90
C LEU A 123 3.03 -19.62 -6.94
N VAL A 124 3.34 -19.51 -5.64
CA VAL A 124 2.64 -20.26 -4.60
C VAL A 124 1.37 -19.50 -4.29
N TRP A 125 0.26 -20.00 -4.83
CA TRP A 125 -1.07 -19.43 -4.61
C TRP A 125 -1.98 -20.48 -3.93
N PRO A 126 -2.69 -20.12 -2.83
CA PRO A 126 -2.71 -18.84 -2.13
C PRO A 126 -1.75 -18.79 -0.92
N ASN A 127 -0.91 -17.74 -0.83
CA ASN A 127 -0.19 -17.42 0.42
C ASN A 127 -1.09 -16.61 1.37
N TRP A 128 -2.12 -17.26 1.91
CA TRP A 128 -3.14 -16.61 2.74
C TRP A 128 -2.56 -15.87 3.95
N PHE A 129 -1.55 -16.45 4.61
CA PHE A 129 -0.91 -15.87 5.78
C PHE A 129 -0.23 -14.52 5.46
N ALA A 130 0.55 -14.46 4.38
CA ALA A 130 1.20 -13.21 3.96
C ALA A 130 0.20 -12.11 3.61
N TRP A 131 -0.91 -12.46 2.95
CA TRP A 131 -1.98 -11.51 2.64
C TRP A 131 -2.70 -11.02 3.90
N ARG A 132 -2.97 -11.93 4.85
CA ARG A 132 -3.56 -11.59 6.15
C ARG A 132 -2.66 -10.62 6.93
N ASP A 133 -1.36 -10.89 7.01
CA ASP A 133 -0.43 -10.03 7.75
C ASP A 133 -0.18 -8.70 7.05
N THR A 134 -0.14 -8.70 5.72
CA THR A 134 -0.11 -7.47 4.92
C THR A 134 -1.36 -6.63 5.15
N PHE A 135 -2.54 -7.24 5.17
CA PHE A 135 -3.79 -6.53 5.43
C PHE A 135 -3.82 -5.92 6.83
N ARG A 136 -3.47 -6.70 7.85
CA ARG A 136 -3.41 -6.25 9.25
C ARG A 136 -2.42 -5.09 9.43
N SER A 137 -1.22 -5.23 8.86
CA SER A 137 -0.17 -4.20 8.94
C SER A 137 -0.38 -2.99 8.05
N PHE A 138 -1.26 -3.05 7.06
CA PHE A 138 -1.67 -1.86 6.31
C PHE A 138 -2.55 -0.95 7.17
N TRP A 139 -3.48 -1.52 7.94
CA TRP A 139 -4.51 -0.78 8.65
C TRP A 139 -4.15 -0.39 10.08
N ALA A 140 -3.82 -1.36 10.95
CA ALA A 140 -3.72 -1.10 12.39
C ALA A 140 -2.77 -2.03 13.16
N ALA A 141 -1.84 -2.73 12.48
CA ALA A 141 -0.79 -3.48 13.17
C ALA A 141 0.52 -2.68 13.22
N PHE A 142 1.03 -2.44 14.43
CA PHE A 142 2.21 -1.64 14.72
C PHE A 142 3.41 -2.53 15.08
N GLY A 143 4.61 -1.94 15.16
CA GLY A 143 5.82 -2.61 15.68
C GLY A 143 6.33 -3.81 14.88
N LEU A 144 6.23 -3.79 13.55
CA LEU A 144 6.43 -4.97 12.67
C LEU A 144 5.27 -5.98 12.76
N ALA A 145 4.07 -5.47 12.98
CA ALA A 145 2.82 -6.24 13.08
C ALA A 145 2.72 -7.13 14.32
N ASN A 146 3.50 -6.87 15.37
CA ASN A 146 3.39 -7.55 16.66
C ASN A 146 2.27 -6.96 17.53
N ILE A 147 2.12 -5.63 17.53
CA ILE A 147 1.12 -4.90 18.31
C ILE A 147 -0.13 -4.76 17.47
N ARG A 148 -1.17 -5.51 17.80
CA ARG A 148 -2.38 -5.66 17.00
C ARG A 148 -3.63 -5.40 17.84
N PRO A 149 -4.61 -4.64 17.34
CA PRO A 149 -5.94 -4.65 17.93
C PRO A 149 -6.62 -6.00 17.70
N TRP A 150 -7.76 -6.16 18.36
CA TRP A 150 -8.64 -7.31 18.23
C TRP A 150 -9.16 -7.46 16.79
N ASP A 151 -9.51 -8.69 16.42
CA ASP A 151 -9.81 -9.03 15.02
C ASP A 151 -11.00 -8.27 14.41
N TRP A 152 -11.97 -7.84 15.23
CA TRP A 152 -13.12 -7.06 14.77
C TRP A 152 -12.72 -5.75 14.07
N VAL A 153 -11.58 -5.15 14.42
CA VAL A 153 -11.07 -3.94 13.76
C VAL A 153 -10.74 -4.23 12.30
N TYR A 154 -10.18 -5.39 12.00
CA TYR A 154 -9.87 -5.80 10.63
C TYR A 154 -11.13 -6.16 9.85
N TRP A 155 -12.12 -6.80 10.50
CA TRP A 155 -13.42 -7.06 9.90
C TRP A 155 -14.16 -5.77 9.51
N LEU A 156 -14.04 -4.70 10.32
CA LEU A 156 -14.57 -3.39 9.99
C LEU A 156 -13.97 -2.83 8.69
N PHE A 157 -12.64 -2.89 8.54
CA PHE A 157 -11.98 -2.46 7.30
C PHE A 157 -12.35 -3.35 6.10
N ALA A 158 -12.45 -4.66 6.31
CA ALA A 158 -12.87 -5.60 5.27
C ALA A 158 -14.30 -5.30 4.81
N ALA A 159 -15.22 -5.00 5.73
CA ALA A 159 -16.58 -4.61 5.43
C ALA A 159 -16.64 -3.29 4.64
N LEU A 160 -15.85 -2.28 5.01
CA LEU A 160 -15.78 -1.01 4.27
C LEU A 160 -15.26 -1.20 2.84
N ILE A 161 -14.23 -2.05 2.66
CA ILE A 161 -13.72 -2.41 1.34
C ILE A 161 -14.79 -3.17 0.53
N GLY A 162 -15.47 -4.14 1.14
CA GLY A 162 -16.56 -4.89 0.51
C GLY A 162 -17.68 -3.98 0.04
N LEU A 163 -18.15 -3.07 0.88
CA LEU A 163 -19.15 -2.05 0.53
C LEU A 163 -18.66 -1.15 -0.61
N ALA A 164 -17.41 -0.70 -0.58
CA ALA A 164 -16.86 0.09 -1.68
C ALA A 164 -16.82 -0.68 -3.00
N ILE A 165 -16.46 -1.97 -2.98
CA ILE A 165 -16.47 -2.82 -4.18
C ILE A 165 -17.89 -2.93 -4.75
N VAL A 166 -18.89 -3.19 -3.90
CA VAL A 166 -20.31 -3.22 -4.31
C VAL A 166 -20.71 -1.90 -4.95
N GLY A 167 -20.36 -0.77 -4.33
CA GLY A 167 -20.63 0.55 -4.90
C GLY A 167 -19.96 0.78 -6.25
N LEU A 168 -18.70 0.37 -6.43
CA LEU A 168 -18.01 0.47 -7.72
C LEU A 168 -18.65 -0.41 -8.80
N ILE A 169 -19.14 -1.60 -8.44
CA ILE A 169 -19.90 -2.46 -9.36
C ILE A 169 -21.20 -1.77 -9.79
N LEU A 170 -21.96 -1.22 -8.83
CA LEU A 170 -23.19 -0.48 -9.11
C LEU A 170 -22.92 0.75 -9.99
N PHE A 171 -21.83 1.48 -9.75
CA PHE A 171 -21.40 2.59 -10.60
C PHE A 171 -21.25 2.17 -12.06
N VAL A 172 -20.59 1.03 -12.31
CA VAL A 172 -20.41 0.49 -13.67
C VAL A 172 -21.74 0.09 -14.29
N ILE A 173 -22.61 -0.60 -13.54
CA ILE A 173 -23.93 -1.06 -14.01
C ILE A 173 -24.82 0.13 -14.37
N ARG A 174 -25.02 1.06 -13.42
CA ARG A 174 -25.86 2.26 -13.61
C ARG A 174 -25.40 3.09 -14.79
N ARG A 175 -24.09 3.22 -14.98
CA ARG A 175 -23.52 3.98 -16.08
C ARG A 175 -23.67 3.29 -17.44
N ARG A 176 -23.61 1.96 -17.49
CA ARG A 176 -23.93 1.20 -18.71
C ARG A 176 -25.40 1.33 -19.07
N GLN A 177 -26.29 1.23 -18.09
CA GLN A 177 -27.73 1.43 -18.27
C GLN A 177 -28.07 2.84 -18.75
N ALA A 178 -27.50 3.88 -18.11
CA ALA A 178 -27.68 5.27 -18.53
C ALA A 178 -27.20 5.52 -19.97
N ARG A 179 -26.05 4.94 -20.36
CA ARG A 179 -25.58 5.01 -21.75
C ARG A 179 -26.51 4.31 -22.74
N ALA A 180 -27.02 3.13 -22.39
CA ALA A 180 -27.97 2.40 -23.22
C ALA A 180 -29.31 3.16 -23.37
N ALA A 181 -29.72 3.89 -22.34
CA ALA A 181 -30.90 4.76 -22.35
C ALA A 181 -30.66 6.13 -23.02
N GLY A 182 -29.48 6.38 -23.60
CA GLY A 182 -29.15 7.66 -24.25
C GLY A 182 -28.99 8.84 -23.27
N ALA A 183 -28.87 8.60 -21.97
CA ALA A 183 -28.72 9.66 -20.99
C ALA A 183 -27.34 10.34 -21.11
N PRO A 184 -27.27 11.68 -20.99
CA PRO A 184 -26.01 12.41 -21.06
C PRO A 184 -25.07 12.00 -19.91
N ALA A 185 -23.78 11.84 -20.21
CA ALA A 185 -22.80 11.47 -19.20
C ALA A 185 -22.50 12.66 -18.26
N THR A 186 -22.77 12.50 -16.96
CA THR A 186 -22.58 13.55 -15.94
C THR A 186 -21.12 14.01 -15.81
N ASP A 187 -20.17 13.07 -15.80
CA ASP A 187 -18.72 13.36 -15.87
C ASP A 187 -18.02 12.30 -16.75
N PRO A 188 -17.59 12.63 -17.98
CA PRO A 188 -16.96 11.67 -18.90
C PRO A 188 -15.58 11.19 -18.44
N HIS A 189 -14.88 11.95 -17.57
CA HIS A 189 -13.53 11.63 -17.12
C HIS A 189 -13.50 10.69 -15.93
N LEU A 190 -14.56 10.68 -15.10
CA LEU A 190 -14.60 9.89 -13.87
C LEU A 190 -14.25 8.39 -14.04
N PRO A 191 -14.79 7.64 -15.02
CA PRO A 191 -14.45 6.21 -15.16
C PRO A 191 -12.98 6.00 -15.48
N VAL A 192 -12.42 6.85 -16.34
CA VAL A 192 -11.01 6.78 -16.72
C VAL A 192 -10.16 7.05 -15.47
N LEU A 193 -10.52 8.05 -14.68
CA LEU A 193 -9.81 8.32 -13.42
C LEU A 193 -9.89 7.13 -12.45
N LEU A 194 -11.05 6.49 -12.29
CA LEU A 194 -11.17 5.30 -11.45
C LEU A 194 -10.34 4.12 -12.00
N VAL A 195 -10.29 3.93 -13.32
CA VAL A 195 -9.42 2.94 -13.95
C VAL A 195 -7.94 3.24 -13.71
N LEU A 196 -7.52 4.51 -13.77
CA LEU A 196 -6.16 4.92 -13.46
C LEU A 196 -5.83 4.70 -11.97
N MET A 197 -6.76 4.97 -11.05
CA MET A 197 -6.55 4.65 -9.63
C MET A 197 -6.47 3.13 -9.41
N ALA A 198 -7.34 2.36 -10.07
CA ALA A 198 -7.37 0.91 -9.99
C ALA A 198 -6.09 0.27 -10.56
N SER A 199 -5.54 0.80 -11.65
CA SER A 199 -4.27 0.29 -12.20
C SER A 199 -3.08 0.57 -11.29
N ALA A 200 -3.07 1.70 -10.57
CA ALA A 200 -2.08 1.98 -9.54
C ALA A 200 -2.13 0.93 -8.41
N VAL A 201 -3.33 0.61 -7.93
CA VAL A 201 -3.55 -0.39 -6.88
C VAL A 201 -3.21 -1.80 -7.37
N ALA A 202 -3.70 -2.20 -8.54
CA ALA A 202 -3.45 -3.51 -9.12
C ALA A 202 -1.96 -3.75 -9.41
N GLY A 203 -1.27 -2.75 -10.00
CA GLY A 203 0.17 -2.82 -10.23
C GLY A 203 0.94 -2.98 -8.92
N ASN A 204 0.56 -2.25 -7.88
CA ASN A 204 1.25 -2.33 -6.59
C ASN A 204 0.98 -3.66 -5.86
N LEU A 205 -0.25 -4.19 -5.94
CA LEU A 205 -0.59 -5.52 -5.44
C LEU A 205 0.19 -6.61 -6.17
N LEU A 206 0.36 -6.49 -7.50
CA LEU A 206 1.16 -7.42 -8.29
C LEU A 206 2.63 -7.40 -7.88
N LEU A 207 3.23 -6.21 -7.77
CA LEU A 207 4.63 -6.09 -7.32
C LEU A 207 4.81 -6.59 -5.88
N LEU A 208 3.85 -6.32 -5.00
CA LEU A 208 3.86 -6.84 -3.65
C LEU A 208 3.75 -8.37 -3.66
N TYR A 209 2.89 -8.95 -4.49
CA TYR A 209 2.79 -10.40 -4.61
C TYR A 209 4.11 -11.02 -5.06
N VAL A 210 4.80 -10.41 -6.04
CA VAL A 210 6.15 -10.84 -6.47
C VAL A 210 7.14 -10.73 -5.30
N TRP A 211 7.10 -9.63 -4.54
CA TRP A 211 7.93 -9.44 -3.36
C TRP A 211 7.72 -10.51 -2.29
N MET A 212 6.47 -10.90 -2.03
CA MET A 212 6.12 -11.95 -1.06
C MET A 212 6.71 -13.33 -1.42
N GLN A 213 7.07 -13.57 -2.68
CA GLN A 213 7.72 -14.82 -3.10
C GLN A 213 9.22 -14.84 -2.82
N GLN A 214 9.83 -13.66 -2.62
CA GLN A 214 11.27 -13.51 -2.46
C GLN A 214 11.66 -13.21 -1.02
N ILE A 215 10.76 -12.62 -0.24
CA ILE A 215 11.06 -12.08 1.09
C ILE A 215 9.89 -12.36 2.05
N LEU A 216 10.20 -12.95 3.20
CA LEU A 216 9.23 -13.31 4.24
C LEU A 216 8.67 -12.10 5.00
N ALA A 217 9.27 -10.92 4.82
CA ALA A 217 8.82 -9.64 5.37
C ALA A 217 7.68 -9.03 4.53
N THR A 218 6.44 -9.46 4.80
CA THR A 218 5.24 -9.03 4.08
C THR A 218 4.49 -7.94 4.87
N TYR A 219 4.71 -6.68 4.49
CA TYR A 219 4.16 -5.53 5.22
C TYR A 219 3.26 -4.66 4.34
N GLY A 220 2.10 -4.32 4.86
CA GLY A 220 1.11 -3.43 4.23
C GLY A 220 1.67 -2.06 3.87
N ARG A 221 2.72 -1.58 4.55
CA ARG A 221 3.41 -0.32 4.18
C ARG A 221 3.98 -0.30 2.76
N LEU A 222 4.14 -1.47 2.11
CA LEU A 222 4.52 -1.56 0.71
C LEU A 222 3.38 -1.10 -0.23
N LEU A 223 2.13 -1.06 0.25
CA LEU A 223 0.98 -0.52 -0.48
C LEU A 223 0.89 1.02 -0.46
N TYR A 224 1.75 1.70 0.30
CA TYR A 224 1.70 3.15 0.45
C TYR A 224 1.81 3.97 -0.85
N PRO A 225 2.58 3.56 -1.88
CA PRO A 225 2.57 4.26 -3.16
C PRO A 225 1.19 4.32 -3.83
N SER A 226 0.32 3.33 -3.61
CA SER A 226 -1.03 3.33 -4.16
C SER A 226 -2.08 3.86 -3.19
N LEU A 227 -1.69 4.37 -2.01
CA LEU A 227 -2.63 4.82 -0.96
C LEU A 227 -3.65 5.84 -1.47
N GLY A 228 -3.21 6.85 -2.23
CA GLY A 228 -4.12 7.83 -2.83
C GLY A 228 -5.17 7.18 -3.73
N GLY A 229 -4.77 6.18 -4.54
CA GLY A 229 -5.68 5.40 -5.37
C GLY A 229 -6.65 4.55 -4.56
N ILE A 230 -6.17 3.87 -3.51
CA ILE A 230 -6.99 3.08 -2.58
C ILE A 230 -8.08 3.94 -1.96
N VAL A 231 -7.72 5.12 -1.42
CA VAL A 231 -8.67 6.02 -0.76
C VAL A 231 -9.69 6.56 -1.76
N VAL A 232 -9.28 6.95 -2.97
CA VAL A 232 -10.22 7.43 -4.01
C VAL A 232 -11.22 6.33 -4.39
N LEU A 233 -10.77 5.08 -4.58
CA LEU A 233 -11.66 3.97 -4.91
C LEU A 233 -12.61 3.64 -3.76
N LEU A 234 -12.11 3.65 -2.52
CA LEU A 234 -12.90 3.42 -1.31
C LEU A 234 -14.01 4.48 -1.19
N VAL A 235 -13.65 5.76 -1.31
CA VAL A 235 -14.58 6.89 -1.23
C VAL A 235 -15.59 6.86 -2.38
N ALA A 236 -15.14 6.63 -3.62
CA ALA A 236 -16.00 6.58 -4.79
C ALA A 236 -17.03 5.44 -4.70
N GLY A 237 -16.60 4.25 -4.27
CA GLY A 237 -17.49 3.11 -4.05
C GLY A 237 -18.54 3.39 -2.97
N LEU A 238 -18.10 3.84 -1.78
CA LEU A 238 -19.02 4.14 -0.69
C LEU A 238 -19.98 5.30 -1.02
N TRP A 239 -19.52 6.29 -1.80
CA TRP A 239 -20.36 7.40 -2.26
C TRP A 239 -21.50 6.93 -3.15
N GLU A 240 -21.23 5.98 -4.05
CA GLU A 240 -22.24 5.41 -4.95
C GLU A 240 -23.35 4.66 -4.20
N LEU A 241 -23.02 4.08 -3.04
CA LEU A 241 -24.00 3.50 -2.13
C LEU A 241 -24.78 4.58 -1.38
N HIS A 242 -24.06 5.46 -0.67
CA HIS A 242 -24.65 6.56 0.06
C HIS A 242 -23.60 7.61 0.47
N PRO A 243 -23.81 8.93 0.26
CA PRO A 243 -22.83 9.97 0.59
C PRO A 243 -22.36 9.99 2.05
N ARG A 244 -23.20 9.56 3.00
CA ARG A 244 -22.81 9.46 4.42
C ARG A 244 -21.81 8.32 4.67
N LEU A 245 -21.89 7.21 3.92
CA LEU A 245 -20.97 6.09 4.05
C LEU A 245 -19.55 6.48 3.62
N ALA A 246 -19.44 7.35 2.61
CA ALA A 246 -18.14 7.87 2.17
C ALA A 246 -17.36 8.60 3.29
N ARG A 247 -18.05 9.15 4.30
CA ARG A 247 -17.37 9.76 5.47
C ARG A 247 -16.66 8.72 6.32
N LEU A 248 -17.15 7.48 6.36
CA LEU A 248 -16.52 6.40 7.13
C LEU A 248 -15.11 6.08 6.62
N ALA A 249 -14.85 6.31 5.33
CA ALA A 249 -13.53 6.12 4.72
C ALA A 249 -12.42 6.95 5.38
N TRP A 250 -12.74 8.07 6.01
CA TRP A 250 -11.77 8.89 6.76
C TRP A 250 -12.03 8.90 8.26
N LEU A 251 -13.29 8.86 8.70
CA LEU A 251 -13.64 8.86 10.13
C LEU A 251 -13.10 7.63 10.85
N VAL A 252 -13.20 6.43 10.25
CA VAL A 252 -12.74 5.19 10.90
C VAL A 252 -11.23 5.17 11.05
N PRO A 253 -10.41 5.40 9.99
CA PRO A 253 -8.97 5.52 10.15
C PRO A 253 -8.55 6.66 11.10
N ALA A 254 -9.21 7.81 11.05
CA ALA A 254 -8.88 8.95 11.92
C ALA A 254 -9.16 8.63 13.40
N GLY A 255 -10.32 8.03 13.70
CA GLY A 255 -10.67 7.59 15.05
C GLY A 255 -9.66 6.58 15.59
N LEU A 256 -9.27 5.60 14.77
CA LEU A 256 -8.24 4.63 15.15
C LEU A 256 -6.86 5.29 15.33
N ALA A 257 -6.48 6.24 14.48
CA ALA A 257 -5.21 6.96 14.61
C ALA A 257 -5.13 7.76 15.92
N VAL A 258 -6.25 8.34 16.37
CA VAL A 258 -6.34 9.07 17.65
C VAL A 258 -6.38 8.11 18.84
N ALA A 259 -7.09 6.99 18.73
CA ALA A 259 -7.28 6.04 19.83
C ALA A 259 -6.06 5.11 20.04
N ALA A 260 -5.40 4.68 18.96
CA ALA A 260 -4.35 3.67 19.01
C ALA A 260 -3.17 3.99 19.95
N PRO A 261 -2.67 5.25 20.04
CA PRO A 261 -1.64 5.60 21.02
C PRO A 261 -2.00 5.24 22.47
N PHE A 262 -3.26 5.45 22.85
CA PHE A 262 -3.72 5.28 24.23
C PHE A 262 -4.22 3.87 24.52
N TRP A 263 -4.95 3.28 23.57
CA TRP A 263 -5.60 1.98 23.74
C TRP A 263 -4.68 0.80 23.42
N LEU A 264 -3.74 0.98 22.49
CA LEU A 264 -2.97 -0.14 21.93
C LEU A 264 -1.46 0.02 22.16
N ILE A 265 -0.90 1.18 21.79
CA ILE A 265 0.56 1.38 21.80
C ILE A 265 1.05 1.54 23.25
N ARG A 266 0.50 2.47 24.03
CA ARG A 266 0.95 2.72 25.41
C ARG A 266 0.89 1.46 26.29
N PRO A 267 -0.20 0.67 26.30
CA PRO A 267 -0.23 -0.56 27.09
C PRO A 267 0.78 -1.62 26.62
N ALA A 268 1.00 -1.73 25.30
CA ALA A 268 1.95 -2.70 24.75
C ALA A 268 3.42 -2.38 25.10
N TYR A 269 3.74 -1.12 25.38
CA TYR A 269 5.06 -0.68 25.85
C TYR A 269 5.12 -0.45 27.36
N ALA A 270 4.09 -0.85 28.11
CA ALA A 270 4.14 -0.80 29.56
C ALA A 270 5.24 -1.77 30.06
N LEU A 271 6.07 -1.29 30.99
CA LEU A 271 7.07 -2.15 31.61
C LEU A 271 6.37 -3.34 32.28
N PRO A 272 6.96 -4.55 32.18
CA PRO A 272 6.45 -5.69 32.92
C PRO A 272 6.43 -5.36 34.42
N ARG A 273 5.39 -5.83 35.12
CA ARG A 273 5.34 -5.68 36.57
C ARG A 273 6.42 -6.56 37.17
N PHE A 274 7.33 -5.94 37.92
CA PHE A 274 8.29 -6.67 38.73
C PHE A 274 7.53 -7.47 39.79
N LEU A 275 7.89 -8.74 39.94
CA LEU A 275 7.41 -9.57 41.03
C LEU A 275 8.14 -9.16 42.31
N ASP A 276 7.41 -9.11 43.42
CA ASP A 276 8.03 -9.00 44.74
C ASP A 276 8.60 -10.36 45.17
N GLU A 277 9.35 -10.39 46.28
CA GLU A 277 9.98 -11.61 46.78
C GLU A 277 8.95 -12.70 47.09
N ALA A 278 7.77 -12.32 47.60
CA ALA A 278 6.68 -13.25 47.91
C ALA A 278 6.08 -13.87 46.65
N ALA A 279 5.81 -13.08 45.61
CA ALA A 279 5.32 -13.56 44.33
C ALA A 279 6.37 -14.39 43.58
N THR A 280 7.65 -14.03 43.72
CA THR A 280 8.77 -14.79 43.14
C THR A 280 8.85 -16.18 43.78
N ALA A 281 8.80 -16.26 45.12
CA ALA A 281 8.79 -17.53 45.86
C ALA A 281 7.57 -18.40 45.52
N ALA A 282 6.41 -17.78 45.23
CA ALA A 282 5.20 -18.49 44.81
C ALA A 282 5.30 -19.13 43.42
N THR A 283 6.29 -18.73 42.59
CA THR A 283 6.46 -19.26 41.23
C THR A 283 7.13 -20.64 41.18
N GLY A 284 7.60 -21.16 42.32
CA GLY A 284 8.27 -22.45 42.46
C GLY A 284 9.80 -22.36 42.51
N ASP A 285 10.45 -23.52 42.62
CA ASP A 285 11.91 -23.62 42.66
C ASP A 285 12.52 -23.21 41.32
N SER A 286 13.70 -22.58 41.38
CA SER A 286 14.42 -22.16 40.19
C SER A 286 14.76 -23.34 39.28
N LEU A 287 14.58 -23.16 37.98
CA LEU A 287 15.07 -24.08 36.94
C LEU A 287 16.61 -24.10 36.84
N GLY A 288 17.31 -23.20 37.54
CA GLY A 288 18.76 -23.10 37.57
C GLY A 288 19.38 -22.61 36.26
N TRP A 289 18.57 -22.08 35.34
CA TRP A 289 19.04 -21.69 34.01
C TRP A 289 19.46 -20.21 34.00
N LYS A 290 20.77 -19.97 33.96
CA LYS A 290 21.35 -18.63 34.08
C LYS A 290 21.83 -18.08 32.74
N TYR A 291 21.57 -16.79 32.51
CA TYR A 291 22.07 -16.02 31.39
C TYR A 291 23.25 -15.14 31.85
N GLY A 292 24.40 -15.78 32.03
CA GLY A 292 25.58 -15.14 32.65
C GLY A 292 25.27 -14.67 34.07
N ASP A 293 25.81 -13.51 34.45
CA ASP A 293 25.58 -12.88 35.76
C ASP A 293 24.39 -11.89 35.76
N VAL A 294 23.59 -11.86 34.69
CA VAL A 294 22.61 -10.79 34.44
C VAL A 294 21.17 -11.22 34.75
N ALA A 295 20.83 -12.49 34.54
CA ALA A 295 19.46 -12.99 34.76
C ALA A 295 19.43 -14.51 35.00
N GLU A 296 18.40 -14.97 35.70
CA GLU A 296 18.08 -16.38 35.91
C GLU A 296 16.63 -16.65 35.52
N LEU A 297 16.39 -17.73 34.77
CA LEU A 297 15.05 -18.20 34.46
C LEU A 297 14.54 -19.04 35.64
N VAL A 298 13.74 -18.40 36.48
CA VAL A 298 13.20 -19.03 37.70
C VAL A 298 12.14 -20.07 37.36
N SER A 299 11.17 -19.73 36.50
CA SER A 299 10.10 -20.65 36.13
C SER A 299 9.54 -20.33 34.74
N ILE A 300 8.86 -21.31 34.14
CA ILE A 300 8.15 -21.15 32.87
C ILE A 300 6.72 -21.64 33.09
N THR A 301 5.74 -20.76 32.88
CA THR A 301 4.35 -21.19 32.72
C THR A 301 4.04 -21.22 31.22
N PRO A 302 4.13 -22.39 30.56
CA PRO A 302 3.80 -22.47 29.15
C PRO A 302 2.35 -22.05 28.93
N ALA A 303 2.10 -21.28 27.86
CA ALA A 303 0.74 -21.05 27.40
C ALA A 303 0.06 -22.40 27.12
N ALA A 304 -1.24 -22.51 27.39
CA ALA A 304 -2.02 -23.75 27.58
C ALA A 304 -1.93 -24.85 26.49
N ARG A 305 -1.18 -24.66 25.40
CA ARG A 305 -0.87 -25.69 24.42
C ARG A 305 0.65 -25.93 24.36
N SER A 306 1.11 -26.92 25.12
CA SER A 306 2.41 -27.56 24.93
C SER A 306 2.20 -29.00 24.51
N VAL A 307 3.00 -29.51 23.59
CA VAL A 307 3.04 -30.94 23.21
C VAL A 307 4.40 -31.53 23.59
N ALA A 308 4.50 -32.85 23.70
CA ALA A 308 5.76 -33.49 24.02
C ALA A 308 6.79 -33.28 22.89
N ALA A 309 8.07 -33.37 23.22
CA ALA A 309 9.13 -33.28 22.22
C ALA A 309 8.96 -34.40 21.18
N GLY A 310 8.72 -34.02 19.92
CA GLY A 310 8.41 -34.95 18.81
C GLY A 310 6.96 -34.93 18.34
N ASP A 311 6.05 -34.35 19.12
CA ASP A 311 4.65 -34.19 18.75
C ASP A 311 4.40 -32.90 17.95
N THR A 312 3.32 -32.89 17.17
CA THR A 312 2.95 -31.74 16.34
C THR A 312 2.06 -30.77 17.11
N LEU A 313 2.54 -29.53 17.28
CA LEU A 313 1.74 -28.42 17.79
C LEU A 313 1.22 -27.59 16.62
N PRO A 314 -0.10 -27.54 16.36
CA PRO A 314 -0.65 -26.56 15.45
C PRO A 314 -0.51 -25.16 16.08
N VAL A 315 0.43 -24.37 15.56
CA VAL A 315 0.62 -22.95 15.92
C VAL A 315 -0.26 -22.11 14.97
N GLU A 316 -1.12 -21.23 15.52
CA GLU A 316 -2.01 -20.33 14.75
C GLU A 316 -1.36 -19.02 14.28
#